data_AF-A0A9X8YNJ6-F1
#
_entry.id   AF-A0A9X8YNJ6-F1
#
_cell.length_a   1.000
_cell.length_b   1.000
_cell.length_c   1.000
_cell.angle_alpha   90.00
_cell.angle_beta   90.00
_cell.angle_gamma   90.00
#
_symmetry.space_group_name_H-M   'P 1'
#
loop_
_entity.id
_entity.type
_entity.pdbx_description
1 polymer ?
#
loop_
_entity_poly.entity_id
_entity_poly.type
_entity_poly.pdbx_seq_one_letter_code
_entity_poly.pdbx_strand_id
1 'polypeptide(L)'
;QPALVDGFDEQHRPVPALLLGTKRGQIFYLNRETGKPLAQVEEKAVPTQGAAEEERLSPTQPFSVGMPTIGAERLTEEKMWGTTLFDQMACRILFKQMNYQGD
;
A
#
# COMPACT_ATOMS: atom_id res chain seq x y z
N GLN A 1 -11.55 -7.68 2.96
CA GLN A 1 -12.61 -8.34 2.16
C GLN A 1 -12.78 -7.54 0.88
N PRO A 2 -12.75 -8.16 -0.31
CA PRO A 2 -12.97 -7.44 -1.55
C PRO A 2 -14.45 -7.05 -1.74
N ALA A 3 -14.71 -5.96 -2.44
CA ALA A 3 -16.05 -5.51 -2.82
C ALA A 3 -16.30 -5.79 -4.30
N LEU A 4 -17.41 -6.45 -4.60
CA LEU A 4 -17.88 -6.69 -5.96
C LEU A 4 -18.80 -5.55 -6.38
N VAL A 5 -18.53 -4.96 -7.53
CA VAL A 5 -19.31 -3.83 -8.05
C VAL A 5 -19.54 -3.98 -9.55
N ASP A 6 -20.66 -3.45 -10.03
CA ASP A 6 -20.85 -3.23 -11.46
C ASP A 6 -20.22 -1.89 -11.80
N GLY A 7 -19.08 -1.95 -12.47
CA GLY A 7 -18.22 -0.80 -12.73
C GLY A 7 -18.16 -0.44 -14.22
N PHE A 8 -17.26 0.46 -14.56
CA PHE A 8 -16.99 0.88 -15.93
C PHE A 8 -15.52 0.70 -16.29
N ASP A 9 -15.24 0.38 -17.55
CA ASP A 9 -13.89 0.45 -18.13
C ASP A 9 -13.54 1.88 -18.57
N GLU A 10 -12.33 2.07 -19.12
CA GLU A 10 -11.88 3.38 -19.63
C GLU A 10 -12.79 3.94 -20.74
N GLN A 11 -13.49 3.07 -21.48
CA GLN A 11 -14.44 3.45 -22.53
C GLN A 11 -15.87 3.63 -21.99
N HIS A 12 -16.06 3.65 -20.67
CA HIS A 12 -17.35 3.79 -19.99
C HIS A 12 -18.34 2.67 -20.30
N ARG A 13 -17.85 1.48 -20.65
CA ARG A 13 -18.71 0.30 -20.84
C ARG A 13 -18.87 -0.42 -19.51
N PRO A 14 -20.09 -0.94 -19.21
CA PRO A 14 -20.32 -1.68 -17.98
C PRO A 14 -19.47 -2.96 -17.96
N VAL A 15 -18.76 -3.18 -16.87
CA VAL A 15 -17.91 -4.35 -16.66
C VAL A 15 -18.07 -4.92 -15.25
N PRO A 16 -17.97 -6.26 -15.10
CA PRO A 16 -18.00 -6.90 -13.79
C PRO A 16 -16.68 -6.61 -13.05
N ALA A 17 -16.73 -5.78 -12.01
CA ALA A 17 -15.54 -5.27 -11.36
C ALA A 17 -15.40 -5.70 -9.89
N LEU A 18 -14.17 -5.56 -9.41
CA LEU A 18 -13.69 -5.92 -8.08
C LEU A 18 -12.86 -4.76 -7.54
N LEU A 19 -13.19 -4.29 -6.34
CA LEU A 19 -12.36 -3.37 -5.57
C LEU A 19 -11.66 -4.17 -4.46
N LEU A 20 -10.33 -4.15 -4.48
CA LEU A 20 -9.50 -4.83 -3.49
C LEU A 20 -8.62 -3.81 -2.75
N GLY A 21 -8.97 -3.54 -1.49
CA GLY A 21 -8.11 -2.80 -0.57
C GLY A 21 -6.98 -3.68 -0.03
N THR A 22 -5.76 -3.16 -0.02
CA THR A 22 -4.59 -3.82 0.57
C THR A 22 -4.26 -3.25 1.94
N LYS A 23 -3.46 -3.97 2.74
CA LYS A 23 -2.94 -3.45 4.02
C LYS A 23 -2.00 -2.25 3.86
N ARG A 24 -1.50 -1.99 2.64
CA ARG A 24 -0.71 -0.82 2.28
C ARG A 24 -1.57 0.40 1.91
N GLY A 25 -2.88 0.34 2.12
CA GLY A 25 -3.80 1.42 1.77
C GLY A 25 -4.15 1.53 0.29
N GLN A 26 -3.53 0.74 -0.58
CA GLN A 26 -3.82 0.75 -2.02
C GLN A 26 -5.19 0.13 -2.30
N ILE A 27 -5.95 0.73 -3.21
CA ILE A 27 -7.19 0.15 -3.75
C ILE A 27 -6.93 -0.28 -5.19
N PHE A 28 -7.04 -1.57 -5.49
CA PHE A 28 -6.98 -2.07 -6.86
C PHE A 28 -8.38 -2.20 -7.44
N TYR A 29 -8.60 -1.63 -8.62
CA TYR A 29 -9.82 -1.76 -9.40
C TYR A 29 -9.56 -2.72 -10.56
N LEU A 30 -10.16 -3.91 -10.50
CA LEU A 30 -9.86 -5.03 -11.40
C LEU A 30 -11.15 -5.54 -12.05
N ASN A 31 -11.06 -6.07 -13.26
CA ASN A 31 -12.12 -6.89 -13.84
C ASN A 31 -12.10 -8.25 -13.12
N ARG A 32 -13.24 -8.65 -12.53
CA ARG A 32 -13.29 -9.84 -11.67
C ARG A 32 -13.19 -11.18 -12.42
N GLU A 33 -13.47 -11.17 -13.72
CA GLU A 33 -13.42 -12.38 -14.56
C GLU A 33 -12.00 -12.61 -15.11
N THR A 34 -11.30 -11.54 -15.46
CA THR A 34 -9.98 -11.61 -16.10
C THR A 34 -8.81 -11.29 -15.17
N GLY A 35 -9.08 -10.66 -14.03
CA GLY A 35 -8.06 -10.14 -13.11
C GLY A 35 -7.30 -8.91 -13.62
N LYS A 36 -7.59 -8.42 -14.84
CA LYS A 36 -6.89 -7.27 -15.42
C LYS A 36 -7.26 -5.97 -14.70
N PRO A 37 -6.29 -5.06 -14.48
CA PRO A 37 -6.59 -3.73 -13.96
C PRO A 37 -7.53 -2.94 -14.88
N LEU A 38 -8.49 -2.27 -14.27
CA LEU A 38 -9.40 -1.31 -14.92
C LEU A 38 -8.99 0.15 -14.63
N ALA A 39 -8.00 0.35 -13.76
CA ALA A 39 -7.34 1.62 -13.51
C ALA A 39 -5.82 1.43 -13.60
N GLN A 40 -5.09 2.53 -13.81
CA GLN A 40 -3.64 2.49 -13.99
C GLN A 40 -2.91 1.86 -12.78
N VAL A 41 -2.03 0.91 -13.08
CA VAL A 41 -1.13 0.26 -12.11
C VAL A 41 0.30 0.38 -12.62
N GLU A 42 1.21 0.78 -11.76
CA GLU A 42 2.64 0.94 -12.08
C GLU A 42 3.49 0.05 -11.17
N GLU A 43 4.49 -0.62 -11.75
CA GLU A 43 5.53 -1.30 -11.00
C GLU A 43 6.54 -0.26 -10.48
N LYS A 44 6.70 -0.17 -9.16
CA LYS A 44 7.67 0.72 -8.53
C LYS A 44 8.72 -0.08 -7.79
N ALA A 45 9.95 0.40 -7.81
CA ALA A 45 11.03 -0.16 -7.01
C ALA A 45 10.69 -0.08 -5.52
N VAL A 46 10.93 -1.17 -4.79
CA VAL A 46 10.69 -1.23 -3.34
C VAL A 46 11.94 -1.72 -2.62
N PRO A 47 12.10 -1.41 -1.32
CA PRO A 47 13.17 -1.95 -0.50
C PRO A 47 13.21 -3.48 -0.56
N THR A 48 14.40 -4.03 -0.78
CA THR A 48 14.68 -5.48 -0.78
C THR A 48 15.64 -5.90 0.33
N GLN A 49 15.97 -4.98 1.24
CA GLN A 49 16.84 -5.23 2.38
C GLN A 49 16.02 -5.80 3.56
N GLY A 50 16.62 -6.71 4.32
CA GLY A 50 16.00 -7.30 5.51
C GLY A 50 15.14 -8.54 5.26
N ALA A 51 15.31 -9.19 4.12
CA ALA A 51 14.72 -10.52 3.86
C ALA A 51 15.27 -11.56 4.84
N ALA A 52 14.46 -12.56 5.22
CA ALA A 52 14.94 -13.73 5.94
C ALA A 52 15.95 -14.53 5.06
N GLU A 53 16.80 -15.36 5.66
CA GLU A 53 17.91 -16.05 4.96
C GLU A 53 17.49 -16.84 3.71
N GLU A 54 16.24 -17.31 3.65
CA GLU A 54 15.69 -18.10 2.55
C GLU A 54 14.64 -17.36 1.71
N GLU A 55 14.38 -16.08 1.99
CA GLU A 55 13.35 -15.30 1.33
C GLU A 55 13.91 -14.47 0.17
N ARG A 56 13.36 -14.67 -1.03
CA ARG A 56 13.70 -13.87 -2.21
C ARG A 56 12.64 -12.80 -2.44
N LEU A 57 12.98 -11.55 -2.14
CA LEU A 57 12.10 -10.40 -2.37
C LEU A 57 12.11 -9.97 -3.84
N SER A 58 10.94 -9.53 -4.34
CA SER A 58 10.83 -8.87 -5.63
C SER A 58 11.43 -7.46 -5.58
N PRO A 59 12.19 -7.02 -6.60
CA PRO A 59 12.72 -5.66 -6.65
C PRO A 59 11.64 -4.60 -6.89
N THR A 60 10.47 -4.99 -7.40
CA THR A 60 9.35 -4.10 -7.68
C THR A 60 8.04 -4.64 -7.12
N GLN A 61 7.08 -3.72 -6.92
CA GLN A 61 5.69 -4.06 -6.62
C GLN A 61 4.71 -3.19 -7.40
N PRO A 62 3.47 -3.68 -7.62
CA PRO A 62 2.42 -2.89 -8.23
C PRO A 62 1.87 -1.86 -7.24
N PHE A 63 1.65 -0.64 -7.75
CA PHE A 63 0.98 0.48 -7.10
C PHE A 63 -0.20 0.94 -7.94
N SER A 64 -1.37 1.12 -7.33
CA SER A 64 -2.57 1.56 -8.02
C SER A 64 -2.60 3.09 -8.09
N VAL A 65 -1.86 3.64 -9.05
CA VAL A 65 -1.74 5.10 -9.24
C VAL A 65 -3.00 5.74 -9.82
N GLY A 66 -3.85 4.95 -10.49
CA GLY A 66 -5.12 5.41 -11.03
C GLY A 66 -6.29 5.42 -10.03
N MET A 67 -6.06 5.00 -8.78
CA MET A 67 -7.07 4.94 -7.73
C MET A 67 -6.62 5.73 -6.49
N PRO A 68 -7.56 6.25 -5.68
CA PRO A 68 -7.21 6.85 -4.41
C PRO A 68 -6.56 5.83 -3.46
N THR A 69 -5.53 6.27 -2.74
CA THR A 69 -4.89 5.50 -1.67
C THR A 69 -5.47 5.91 -0.32
N ILE A 70 -5.78 4.92 0.52
CA ILE A 70 -6.26 5.11 1.88
C ILE A 70 -5.06 4.93 2.82
N GLY A 71 -4.42 6.01 3.25
CA GLY A 71 -3.24 5.88 4.11
C GLY A 71 -2.83 7.18 4.77
N ALA A 72 -1.96 7.05 5.77
CA ALA A 72 -1.21 8.17 6.30
C ALA A 72 -0.02 8.43 5.37
N GLU A 73 0.42 9.69 5.32
CA GLU A 73 1.73 10.03 4.78
C GLU A 73 2.85 9.25 5.49
N ARG A 74 3.97 9.06 4.78
CA ARG A 74 5.19 8.45 5.31
C ARG A 74 5.47 8.86 6.75
N LEU A 75 5.66 7.86 7.61
CA LEU A 75 5.94 8.07 9.02
C LEU A 75 7.35 8.62 9.20
N THR A 76 7.46 9.56 10.13
CA THR A 76 8.73 10.14 10.58
C THR A 76 8.79 10.11 12.09
N GLU A 77 9.98 10.27 12.66
CA GLU A 77 10.16 10.38 14.12
C GLU A 77 9.24 11.46 14.72
N GLU A 78 9.07 12.58 14.02
CA GLU A 78 8.24 13.69 14.47
C GLU A 78 6.78 13.30 14.65
N LYS A 79 6.30 12.33 13.86
CA LYS A 79 4.93 11.78 13.91
C LYS A 79 4.73 10.75 15.03
N MET A 80 5.78 10.39 15.77
CA MET A 80 5.63 9.47 16.91
C MET A 80 4.89 10.13 18.07
N TRP A 81 3.89 9.42 18.58
CA TRP A 81 3.02 9.87 19.66
C TRP A 81 3.35 9.15 20.96
N GLY A 82 3.13 9.82 22.10
CA GLY A 82 3.22 9.23 23.43
C GLY A 82 2.29 9.93 24.42
N THR A 83 1.89 9.20 25.46
CA THR A 83 0.97 9.68 26.51
C THR A 83 1.64 10.75 27.39
N THR A 84 2.96 10.69 27.53
CA THR A 84 3.79 11.66 28.25
C THR A 84 4.98 12.08 27.40
N LEU A 85 5.71 13.12 27.83
CA LEU A 85 6.93 13.55 27.13
C LEU A 85 8.02 12.47 27.12
N PHE A 86 8.16 11.69 28.20
CA PHE A 86 9.12 10.59 28.27
C PHE A 86 8.72 9.43 27.35
N ASP A 87 7.42 9.14 27.27
CA ASP A 87 6.87 8.12 26.38
C ASP A 87 7.07 8.51 24.91
N GLN A 88 6.78 9.75 24.54
CA GLN A 88 7.02 10.25 23.19
C GLN A 88 8.51 10.17 22.81
N MET A 89 9.40 10.57 23.73
CA MET A 89 10.86 10.45 23.51
C MET A 89 11.27 8.99 23.29
N ALA A 90 10.77 8.06 24.12
CA ALA A 90 11.05 6.64 23.98
C ALA A 90 10.53 6.10 22.64
N CYS A 91 9.30 6.41 22.24
CA CYS A 91 8.74 6.02 20.95
C CYS A 91 9.58 6.52 19.77
N ARG A 92 10.12 7.74 19.85
CA ARG A 92 11.01 8.31 18.83
C ARG A 92 12.33 7.55 18.71
N ILE A 93 12.94 7.22 19.85
CA ILE A 93 14.18 6.43 19.88
C ILE A 93 13.93 5.03 19.30
N LEU A 94 12.85 4.37 19.70
CA LEU A 94 12.46 3.07 19.17
C LEU A 94 12.22 3.13 17.66
N PHE A 95 11.52 4.15 17.17
CA PHE A 95 11.29 4.35 15.75
C PHE A 95 12.61 4.46 14.96
N LYS A 96 13.58 5.22 15.48
CA LYS A 96 14.93 5.34 14.88
C LYS A 96 15.71 4.02 14.83
N GLN A 97 15.39 3.06 15.69
CA GLN A 97 16.01 1.73 15.70
C GLN A 97 15.32 0.76 14.73
N MET A 98 14.13 1.08 14.23
CA MET A 98 13.38 0.23 13.30
C MET A 98 13.78 0.50 11.84
N ASN A 99 13.71 -0.55 11.01
CA ASN A 99 13.88 -0.42 9.56
C ASN A 99 12.55 -0.02 8.89
N TYR A 100 12.21 1.28 8.93
CA TYR A 100 11.03 1.81 8.24
C TYR A 100 11.42 2.46 6.91
N GLN A 101 11.24 1.72 5.82
CA GLN A 101 11.47 2.21 4.44
C GLN A 101 10.20 2.31 3.59
N GLY A 102 9.04 1.96 4.16
CA GLY A 102 7.75 1.98 3.47
C GLY A 102 7.14 3.37 3.34
N ASP A 103 6.00 3.40 2.65
CA ASP A 103 5.22 4.59 2.36
C ASP A 103 3.87 4.55 3.09
#